data_AF-A0A6V8P8T2-F1
#
_entry.id   AF-A0A6V8P8T2-F1
#
_cell.length_a   1.000
_cell.length_b   1.000
_cell.length_c   1.000
_cell.angle_alpha   90.00
_cell.angle_beta   90.00
_cell.angle_gamma   90.00
#
_symmetry.space_group_name_H-M   'P 1'
#
loop_
_entity.id
_entity.type
_entity.pdbx_description
1 polymer ?
#
loop_
_entity_poly.entity_id
_entity_poly.type
_entity_poly.pdbx_seq_one_letter_code
_entity_poly.pdbx_strand_id
1 'polypeptide(L)' 'MEEEAGEVLISREQIEKRTRELGEEISRDYKGKDLVCVAILRGGFIFIADLCRKKNSSPNMIRKGRRVE' A
#
# COMPACT_ATOMS: atom_id res chain seq x y z
N MET A 1 -17.59 -8.26 -23.29
CA MET A 1 -17.86 -8.74 -21.91
C MET A 1 -17.94 -7.48 -21.07
N GLU A 2 -19.11 -6.87 -21.05
CA GLU A 2 -19.38 -5.74 -20.17
C GLU A 2 -20.26 -6.29 -19.06
N GLU A 3 -19.67 -6.59 -17.91
CA GLU A 3 -20.44 -6.67 -16.68
C GLU A 3 -20.52 -5.24 -16.14
N GLU A 4 -21.75 -4.76 -15.94
CA GLU A 4 -22.04 -3.49 -15.31
C GLU A 4 -21.32 -3.43 -13.95
N ALA A 5 -20.36 -2.51 -13.84
CA ALA A 5 -19.84 -2.14 -12.54
C ALA A 5 -21.03 -1.65 -11.70
N GLY A 6 -21.28 -2.33 -10.56
CA GLY A 6 -22.35 -1.96 -9.63
C GLY A 6 -22.14 -0.56 -9.03
N GLU A 7 -22.95 -0.21 -8.04
CA GLU A 7 -22.84 1.10 -7.39
C GLU A 7 -21.43 1.34 -6.81
N VAL A 8 -20.92 2.56 -7.01
CA VAL A 8 -19.64 2.99 -6.46
C VAL A 8 -19.78 3.20 -4.95
N LEU A 9 -19.34 2.22 -4.16
CA LEU A 9 -19.37 2.28 -2.70
C LEU A 9 -18.29 3.20 -2.11
N ILE A 10 -17.14 3.29 -2.79
CA ILE A 10 -15.99 4.09 -2.35
C ILE A 10 -15.39 4.78 -3.57
N SER A 11 -15.43 6.11 -3.58
CA SER A 11 -14.85 6.91 -4.65
C SER A 11 -13.33 6.81 -4.63
N ARG A 12 -12.72 7.12 -5.77
CA ARG A 12 -11.26 7.20 -5.90
C ARG A 12 -10.66 8.18 -4.89
N GLU A 13 -11.28 9.35 -4.72
CA GLU A 13 -10.83 10.40 -3.81
C GLU A 13 -10.90 9.93 -2.35
N GLN A 14 -11.93 9.14 -1.99
CA GLN A 14 -12.04 8.54 -0.66
C GLN A 14 -10.91 7.54 -0.41
N ILE A 15 -10.60 6.69 -1.39
CA ILE A 15 -9.47 5.76 -1.30
C ILE A 15 -8.16 6.52 -1.16
N GLU A 16 -7.89 7.49 -2.04
CA GLU A 16 -6.64 8.28 -2.03
C GLU A 16 -6.47 9.10 -0.75
N LYS A 17 -7.55 9.68 -0.22
CA LYS A 17 -7.54 10.38 1.06
C LYS A 17 -7.18 9.41 2.18
N ARG A 18 -7.81 8.24 2.23
CA ARG A 18 -7.59 7.26 3.29
C ARG A 18 -6.20 6.63 3.22
N THR A 19 -5.68 6.32 2.03
CA THR A 19 -4.32 5.78 1.89
C THR A 19 -3.26 6.79 2.29
N ARG A 20 -3.47 8.10 2.04
CA ARG A 20 -2.59 9.15 2.55
C ARG A 20 -2.59 9.24 4.07
N GLU A 21 -3.77 9.32 4.69
CA GLU A 21 -3.91 9.37 6.16
C GLU A 21 -3.23 8.18 6.84
N LEU A 22 -3.49 6.97 6.33
CA LEU A 22 -2.84 5.75 6.82
C LEU A 22 -1.32 5.78 6.62
N GLY A 23 -0.86 6.28 5.47
CA GLY A 23 0.56 6.44 5.19
C GLY A 23 1.26 7.35 6.20
N GLU A 24 0.63 8.47 6.56
CA GLU A 24 1.11 9.39 7.59
C GLU A 24 1.10 8.77 8.99
N GLU A 25 0.04 8.06 9.36
CA GLU A 25 -0.09 7.36 10.65
C GLU A 25 1.01 6.31 10.82
N ILE A 26 1.16 5.41 9.85
CA ILE A 26 2.22 4.40 9.86
C ILE A 26 3.61 5.07 9.81
N SER A 27 3.76 6.22 9.15
CA SER A 27 5.04 6.96 9.15
C SER A 27 5.41 7.49 10.53
N ARG A 28 4.42 7.98 11.30
CA ARG A 28 4.65 8.45 12.67
C ARG A 28 4.99 7.28 13.60
N ASP A 29 4.21 6.21 13.56
CA ASP A 29 4.31 5.10 14.52
C ASP A 29 5.57 4.24 14.33
N TYR A 30 6.06 4.19 13.09
CA TYR A 30 7.27 3.46 12.70
C TYR A 30 8.46 4.39 12.43
N LYS A 31 8.42 5.65 12.89
CA LYS A 31 9.55 6.57 12.75
C LYS A 31 10.80 5.97 13.40
N GLY A 32 11.88 5.85 12.61
CA GLY A 32 13.16 5.28 13.08
C GLY A 32 13.16 3.76 13.24
N LYS A 33 12.12 3.05 12.76
CA LYS A 33 12.03 1.58 12.76
C LYS A 33 12.07 1.04 11.33
N ASP A 34 12.61 -0.16 11.17
CA ASP A 34 12.49 -0.90 9.92
C ASP A 34 11.06 -1.40 9.73
N LEU A 35 10.40 -0.93 8.68
CA LEU A 35 9.03 -1.31 8.34
C LEU A 35 9.03 -2.38 7.24
N VAL A 36 8.36 -3.49 7.50
CA VAL A 36 8.08 -4.54 6.51
C VAL A 36 6.59 -4.59 6.23
N CYS A 37 6.19 -4.34 4.97
CA CYS A 37 4.81 -4.47 4.52
C CYS A 37 4.59 -5.86 3.91
N VAL A 38 3.65 -6.63 4.43
CA VAL A 38 3.27 -7.96 3.92
C VAL A 38 1.88 -7.89 3.31
N ALA A 39 1.76 -8.30 2.04
CA ALA A 39 0.49 -8.37 1.32
C ALA A 39 0.05 -9.82 1.13
N ILE A 40 -1.18 -10.14 1.52
CA ILE A 40 -1.80 -11.42 1.16
C ILE A 40 -2.42 -11.29 -0.24
N LEU A 41 -2.02 -12.19 -1.13
CA LEU A 41 -2.46 -12.20 -2.52
C LEU A 41 -3.85 -12.85 -2.68
N ARG A 42 -4.60 -12.52 -3.74
CA ARG A 42 -4.22 -11.68 -4.90
C ARG A 42 -4.66 -10.20 -4.81
N GLY A 43 -5.67 -9.89 -4.00
CA GLY A 43 -6.30 -8.55 -3.97
C GLY A 43 -5.54 -7.48 -3.17
N GLY A 44 -4.77 -7.87 -2.15
CA GLY A 44 -4.12 -6.91 -1.24
C GLY A 44 -2.95 -6.14 -1.87
N PHE A 45 -2.42 -6.61 -3.00
CA PHE A 45 -1.23 -6.02 -3.63
C PHE A 45 -1.48 -4.58 -4.13
N ILE A 46 -2.65 -4.31 -4.73
CA ILE A 46 -2.96 -2.99 -5.29
C ILE A 46 -3.03 -1.93 -4.17
N PHE A 47 -3.74 -2.26 -3.09
CA PHE A 47 -3.87 -1.38 -1.93
C PHE A 47 -2.52 -1.11 -1.25
N ILE A 48 -1.72 -2.17 -1.00
CA ILE A 48 -0.41 -2.01 -0.37
C ILE A 48 0.56 -1.21 -1.25
N ALA A 49 0.53 -1.42 -2.58
CA ALA A 49 1.33 -0.61 -3.50
C ALA A 49 0.96 0.87 -3.42
N ASP A 50 -0.32 1.20 -3.30
CA ASP A 50 -0.76 2.59 -3.15
C ASP A 50 -0.37 3.19 -1.80
N LEU A 51 -0.59 2.45 -0.72
CA LEU A 51 -0.20 2.84 0.64
C LEU A 51 1.31 3.12 0.73
N CYS A 52 2.15 2.26 0.15
CA CYS A 52 3.60 2.44 0.14
C CYS A 52 4.04 3.69 -0.63
N ARG A 53 3.34 4.10 -1.70
CA ARG A 53 3.66 5.31 -2.48
C ARG A 53 3.34 6.60 -1.72
N LYS A 54 2.35 6.59 -0.84
CA LYS A 54 1.93 7.78 -0.07
C LYS A 54 2.75 8.00 1.20
N LYS A 55 3.66 7.08 1.56
CA LYS A 55 4.61 7.26 2.67
C LYS A 55 5.80 8.13 2.26
N ASN A 56 6.16 9.10 3.10
CA ASN A 56 7.34 9.98 2.92
C ASN A 56 8.66 9.39 3.45
N SER A 57 8.70 8.09 3.74
CA SER A 57 9.90 7.38 4.21
C SER A 57 10.18 6.25 3.22
N SER A 58 11.30 6.36 2.49
CA SER A 58 11.74 5.42 1.46
C SER A 58 11.51 3.97 1.88
N PRO A 59 10.57 3.23 1.27
CA PRO A 59 10.36 1.85 1.66
C PRO A 59 11.53 1.05 1.09
N ASN A 60 12.31 0.42 1.97
CA ASN A 60 13.19 -0.68 1.60
C ASN A 60 12.31 -1.85 1.13
N MET A 61 11.87 -1.79 -0.12
CA MET A 61 11.19 -2.87 -0.81
C MET A 61 12.22 -3.98 -1.00
N ILE A 62 12.22 -4.97 -0.10
CA ILE A 62 13.07 -6.16 -0.24
C ILE A 62 12.61 -6.91 -1.49
N ARG A 63 13.23 -6.61 -2.63
CA ARG A 63 13.22 -7.46 -3.82
C ARG A 63 13.85 -8.79 -3.41
N LYS A 64 13.03 -9.81 -3.19
CA LYS A 64 13.51 -11.19 -2.96
C LYS A 64 14.14 -11.68 -4.27
N GLY A 65 15.43 -11.40 -4.42
CA GLY A 65 16.22 -11.74 -5.62
C GLY A 65 17.73 -11.77 -5.36
N ARG A 66 18.17 -11.82 -4.09
CA ARG A 66 19.57 -12.19 -3.81
C ARG A 66 19.69 -13.70 -3.95
N ARG A 67 20.39 -14.15 -4.99
CA ARG A 67 21.03 -15.47 -5.01
C ARG A 67 21.83 -15.57 -3.71
N VAL A 68 21.58 -16.65 -2.99
CA VAL A 68 22.48 -17.14 -1.97
C VAL A 68 23.59 -17.83 -2.76
N GLU A 69 24.82 -17.31 -2.66
CA GLU A 69 26.01 -18.14 -2.91
C GLU A 69 26.15 -19.15 -1.77
#